data_AF-A0A3P5XVJ6-F1
#
_entry.id   AF-A0A3P5XVJ6-F1
#
_cell.length_a   1.000
_cell.length_b   1.000
_cell.length_c   1.000
_cell.angle_alpha   90.00
_cell.angle_beta   90.00
_cell.angle_gamma   90.00
#
_symmetry.space_group_name_H-M   'P 1'
#
loop_
_entity.id
_entity.type
_entity.pdbx_description
1 polymer ?
#
loop_
_entity_poly.entity_id
_entity_poly.type
_entity_poly.pdbx_seq_one_letter_code
_entity_poly.pdbx_strand_id
1 'polypeptide(L)'
;MIITLSPIRADWPVPVLAVSGAVLEIDGQPVDLAGYDAGADPHPLIVGQPALIEGVWHVTVLLPHGPDAPEALRFPDPVGVSGDGRIRLPDSHV
;
A
#
# COMPACT_ATOMS: atom_id res chain seq x y z
N MET A 1 -10.49 2.64 -4.16
CA MET A 1 -9.14 2.08 -4.41
C MET A 1 -9.05 0.74 -3.68
N ILE A 2 -8.31 -0.22 -4.22
CA ILE A 2 -8.00 -1.50 -3.58
C ILE A 2 -6.49 -1.58 -3.38
N ILE A 3 -6.07 -1.82 -2.15
CA ILE A 3 -4.66 -1.97 -1.80
C ILE A 3 -4.40 -3.42 -1.42
N THR A 4 -3.64 -4.12 -2.26
CA THR A 4 -3.08 -5.42 -1.93
C THR A 4 -1.82 -5.20 -1.11
N LEU A 5 -1.70 -5.90 0.01
CA LEU A 5 -0.49 -5.82 0.84
C LEU A 5 0.42 -6.99 0.48
N SER A 6 1.72 -6.72 0.34
CA SER A 6 2.77 -7.70 0.05
C SER A 6 3.67 -7.83 1.27
N PRO A 7 3.40 -8.79 2.17
CA PRO A 7 4.17 -8.99 3.39
C PRO A 7 5.63 -9.32 3.09
N ILE A 8 6.55 -8.67 3.81
CA ILE A 8 7.98 -8.93 3.72
C ILE A 8 8.61 -8.91 5.11
N ARG A 9 9.48 -9.89 5.40
CA ARG A 9 10.26 -9.87 6.65
C ARG A 9 11.28 -8.75 6.59
N ALA A 10 11.09 -7.73 7.42
CA ALA A 10 12.00 -6.60 7.51
C ALA A 10 11.82 -5.84 8.83
N ASP A 11 12.87 -5.14 9.25
CA ASP A 11 12.91 -4.45 10.55
C ASP A 11 12.62 -2.93 10.43
N TRP A 12 12.22 -2.44 9.25
CA TRP A 12 11.79 -1.05 9.07
C TRP A 12 10.30 -0.88 9.40
N PRO A 13 9.86 0.32 9.82
CA PRO A 13 8.49 0.54 10.29
C PRO A 13 7.43 0.30 9.21
N VAL A 14 6.22 -0.07 9.65
CA VAL A 14 5.03 -0.10 8.77
C VAL A 14 4.75 1.30 8.23
N PRO A 15 4.59 1.48 6.91
CA PRO A 15 4.37 2.80 6.32
C PRO A 15 3.00 3.36 6.70
N VAL A 16 2.93 4.68 6.82
CA VAL A 16 1.66 5.40 6.96
C VAL A 16 1.07 5.64 5.57
N LEU A 17 -0.12 5.10 5.32
CA LEU A 17 -0.84 5.32 4.07
C LEU A 17 -2.03 6.25 4.22
N ALA A 18 -2.23 7.12 3.25
CA ALA A 18 -3.46 7.92 3.10
C ALA A 18 -3.85 8.05 1.63
N VAL A 19 -5.15 8.24 1.35
CA VAL A 19 -5.66 8.45 0.00
C VAL A 19 -6.25 9.85 -0.13
N SER A 20 -6.00 10.47 -1.28
CA SER A 20 -6.63 11.72 -1.70
C SER A 20 -6.96 11.61 -3.19
N GLY A 21 -8.17 11.17 -3.51
CA GLY A 21 -8.59 10.87 -4.88
C GLY A 21 -7.74 9.79 -5.55
N ALA A 22 -6.97 10.18 -6.57
CA ALA A 22 -6.04 9.29 -7.30
C ALA A 22 -4.61 9.33 -6.76
N VAL A 23 -4.37 10.01 -5.64
CA VAL A 23 -3.06 10.07 -4.98
C VAL A 23 -3.04 9.11 -3.80
N LEU A 24 -2.00 8.26 -3.76
CA LEU A 24 -1.64 7.48 -2.58
C LEU A 24 -0.47 8.19 -1.89
N GLU A 25 -0.70 8.68 -0.68
CA GLU A 25 0.37 9.21 0.16
C GLU A 25 1.00 8.08 0.97
N ILE A 26 2.33 7.98 0.93
CA ILE A 26 3.14 7.00 1.63
C ILE A 26 4.13 7.75 2.51
N ASP A 27 4.00 7.67 3.84
CA ASP A 27 4.79 8.44 4.80
C ASP A 27 4.82 9.95 4.50
N GLY A 28 3.68 10.47 4.02
CA GLY A 28 3.52 11.88 3.62
C GLY A 28 4.14 12.24 2.27
N GLN A 29 4.70 11.28 1.53
CA GLN A 29 5.13 11.46 0.15
C GLN A 29 3.98 11.13 -0.81
N PRO A 30 3.49 12.09 -1.61
CA PRO A 30 2.39 11.84 -2.53
C PRO A 30 2.85 11.06 -3.76
N VAL A 31 2.12 10.00 -4.10
CA VAL A 31 2.28 9.24 -5.34
C VAL A 31 1.04 9.45 -6.21
N ASP A 32 1.18 10.18 -7.30
CA ASP A 32 0.12 10.34 -8.29
C ASP A 32 -0.01 9.07 -9.14
N LEU A 33 -1.06 8.30 -8.91
CA LEU A 33 -1.29 7.03 -9.62
C LEU A 33 -1.67 7.23 -11.09
N ALA A 34 -2.17 8.41 -11.46
CA ALA A 34 -2.53 8.71 -12.85
C ALA A 34 -1.35 9.25 -13.68
N GLY A 35 -0.27 9.69 -13.01
CA GLY A 35 0.83 10.44 -13.62
C GLY A 35 2.14 9.68 -13.80
N TYR A 36 2.23 8.40 -13.46
CA TYR A 36 3.49 7.66 -13.53
C TYR A 36 3.85 7.23 -14.96
N ASP A 37 5.15 7.23 -15.27
CA ASP A 37 5.69 6.71 -16.53
C ASP A 37 5.76 5.18 -16.45
N ALA A 38 5.20 4.47 -17.43
CA ALA A 38 5.16 3.01 -17.47
C ALA A 38 6.55 2.34 -17.43
N GLY A 39 7.63 3.09 -17.66
CA GLY A 39 9.01 2.62 -17.55
C GLY A 39 9.69 2.79 -16.19
N ALA A 40 9.06 3.42 -15.20
CA ALA A 40 9.66 3.73 -13.92
C ALA A 40 8.85 3.18 -12.74
N ASP A 41 9.52 2.70 -11.70
CA ASP A 41 8.83 2.32 -10.46
C ASP A 41 8.28 3.57 -9.79
N PRO A 42 6.97 3.60 -9.44
CA PRO A 42 6.32 4.82 -8.96
C PRO A 42 6.74 5.19 -7.53
N HIS A 43 7.12 4.20 -6.72
CA HIS A 43 7.64 4.38 -5.37
C HIS A 43 8.35 3.10 -4.90
N PRO A 44 9.43 3.18 -4.09
CA PRO A 44 10.14 1.99 -3.58
C PRO A 44 9.28 0.99 -2.80
N LEU A 45 8.15 1.45 -2.27
CA LEU A 45 7.21 0.61 -1.50
C LEU A 45 6.04 0.08 -2.33
N ILE A 46 5.89 0.52 -3.59
CA ILE A 46 4.89 0.00 -4.50
C ILE A 46 5.53 -1.13 -5.31
N VAL A 47 4.85 -2.28 -5.33
CA VAL A 47 5.29 -3.44 -6.08
C VAL A 47 4.64 -3.41 -7.46
N GLY A 48 5.46 -3.26 -8.50
CA GLY A 48 5.00 -3.15 -9.87
C GLY A 48 4.27 -1.84 -10.15
N GLN A 49 3.36 -1.87 -11.11
CA GLN A 49 2.65 -0.68 -11.59
C GLN A 49 1.20 -0.65 -11.07
N PRO A 50 0.70 0.50 -10.59
CA PRO A 50 -0.71 0.72 -10.29
C PRO A 50 -1.57 0.41 -11.51
N ALA A 51 -2.72 -0.20 -11.31
CA ALA A 51 -3.64 -0.52 -12.40
C ALA A 51 -5.00 0.12 -12.16
N LEU A 52 -5.55 0.78 -13.18
CA LEU A 52 -6.93 1.25 -13.15
C LEU A 52 -7.82 0.18 -13.81
N ILE A 53 -8.58 -0.55 -13.00
CA ILE A 53 -9.44 -1.65 -13.44
C ILE A 53 -10.88 -1.27 -13.11
N GLU A 54 -11.73 -1.19 -14.13
CA GLU A 54 -13.15 -0.80 -13.98
C GLU A 54 -13.36 0.50 -13.19
N GLY A 55 -12.44 1.46 -13.35
CA GLY A 55 -12.49 2.75 -12.66
C GLY A 55 -12.01 2.73 -11.21
N VAL A 56 -11.49 1.60 -10.72
CA VAL A 56 -10.89 1.45 -9.39
C VAL A 56 -9.38 1.30 -9.52
N TRP A 57 -8.61 2.08 -8.77
CA TRP A 57 -7.17 1.89 -8.67
C TRP A 57 -6.84 0.67 -7.82
N HIS A 58 -5.99 -0.22 -8.36
CA HIS A 58 -5.40 -1.37 -7.69
C HIS A 58 -3.91 -1.11 -7.51
N VAL A 59 -3.44 -1.17 -6.27
CA VAL A 59 -2.04 -0.92 -5.92
C VAL A 59 -1.55 -2.03 -5.01
N THR A 60 -0.32 -2.50 -5.22
CA THR A 60 0.33 -3.44 -4.30
C THR A 60 1.39 -2.72 -3.50
N VAL A 61 1.34 -2.79 -2.17
CA VAL A 61 2.26 -2.08 -1.27
C VAL A 61 2.99 -3.07 -0.38
N LEU A 62 4.30 -2.89 -0.20
CA LEU A 62 5.09 -3.67 0.75
C LEU A 62 4.61 -3.44 2.19
N LEU A 63 4.39 -4.54 2.92
CA LEU A 63 4.02 -4.53 4.34
C LEU A 63 5.15 -5.18 5.15
N PRO A 64 6.06 -4.39 5.76
CA PRO A 64 7.14 -4.95 6.56
C PRO A 64 6.59 -5.61 7.82
N HIS A 65 7.20 -6.72 8.21
CA HIS A 65 6.83 -7.43 9.43
C HIS A 65 8.00 -8.12 10.12
N GLY A 66 7.85 -8.28 11.45
CA GLY A 66 8.80 -9.02 12.28
C GLY A 66 8.77 -10.54 12.05
N PRO A 67 9.73 -11.29 12.63
CA PRO A 67 9.81 -12.74 12.50
C PRO A 67 8.57 -13.48 13.02
N ASP A 68 7.93 -12.96 14.06
CA ASP A 68 6.82 -13.59 14.77
C ASP A 68 5.45 -12.98 14.39
N ALA A 69 5.35 -12.43 13.18
CA ALA A 69 4.14 -11.78 12.71
C ALA A 69 2.93 -12.74 12.68
N PRO A 70 1.74 -12.29 13.14
CA PRO A 70 0.54 -13.11 13.12
C PRO A 70 0.13 -13.45 11.69
N GLU A 71 -0.69 -14.50 11.53
CA GLU A 71 -1.16 -14.94 10.22
C GLU A 71 -1.85 -13.84 9.42
N ALA A 72 -2.68 -13.02 10.07
CA ALA A 72 -3.37 -11.88 9.45
C ALA A 72 -2.41 -10.84 8.84
N LEU A 73 -1.15 -10.82 9.25
CA LEU A 73 -0.13 -9.90 8.73
C LEU A 73 0.80 -10.57 7.71
N ARG A 74 0.94 -11.91 7.77
CA ARG A 74 1.63 -12.72 6.75
C ARG A 74 0.76 -13.06 5.54
N PHE A 75 -0.56 -13.01 5.72
CA PHE A 75 -1.58 -13.27 4.70
C PHE A 75 -2.73 -12.27 4.82
N PRO A 76 -2.47 -10.96 4.63
CA PRO A 76 -3.48 -9.93 4.78
C PRO A 76 -4.51 -9.97 3.65
N ASP A 77 -5.76 -9.72 4.01
CA ASP A 77 -6.80 -9.39 3.03
C ASP A 77 -6.51 -8.03 2.37
N PRO A 78 -6.86 -7.83 1.09
CA PRO A 78 -6.77 -6.53 0.45
C PRO A 78 -7.62 -5.47 1.17
N VAL A 79 -7.10 -4.25 1.26
CA VAL A 79 -7.78 -3.12 1.89
C VAL A 79 -8.63 -2.38 0.86
N GLY A 80 -9.94 -2.42 1.04
CA GLY A 80 -10.89 -1.60 0.28
C GLY A 80 -10.95 -0.18 0.83
N VAL A 81 -10.65 0.82 0.00
CA VAL A 81 -10.69 2.24 0.34
C VAL A 81 -11.85 2.90 -0.37
N SER A 82 -12.82 3.38 0.42
CA SER A 82 -14.09 3.97 -0.06
C SER A 82 -14.11 5.50 -0.06
N GLY A 83 -13.05 6.16 0.42
CA GLY A 83 -12.95 7.62 0.47
C GLY A 83 -11.56 8.08 0.88
N ASP A 84 -11.39 9.40 0.95
CA ASP A 84 -10.12 10.01 1.30
C ASP A 84 -9.79 9.86 2.79
N GLY A 85 -8.50 9.94 3.10
CA GLY A 85 -7.97 9.93 4.45
C GLY A 85 -7.06 8.75 4.75
N ARG A 86 -6.71 8.62 6.03
CA ARG A 86 -5.73 7.65 6.51
C ARG A 86 -6.28 6.22 6.39
N ILE A 87 -5.48 5.34 5.82
CA ILE A 87 -5.77 3.92 5.71
C ILE A 87 -5.27 3.22 6.97
N ARG A 88 -6.08 2.32 7.53
CA ARG A 88 -5.64 1.43 8.60
C ARG A 88 -4.99 0.20 7.98
N LEU A 89 -3.69 0.06 8.20
CA LEU A 89 -2.98 -1.16 7.90
C LEU A 89 -3.04 -2.12 9.10
N PRO A 90 -2.92 -3.44 8.86
CA PRO A 90 -2.60 -4.38 9.92
C PRO A 90 -1.27 -3.99 10.57
N ASP A 91 -1.23 -3.88 11.90
CA ASP A 91 0.00 -3.69 12.66
C ASP A 91 0.27 -4.90 13.57
N SER A 92 1.56 -5.14 13.84
CA SER A 92 2.02 -6.21 14.72
C SER A 92 2.30 -5.74 16.15
N HIS A 93 1.92 -4.52 16.52
CA HIS A 93 2.14 -4.00 17.87
C HIS A 93 1.11 -4.59 18.84
N VAL A 94 1.46 -5.73 19.42
CA VAL A 94 0.95 -6.21 20.72
C VAL A 94 2.10 -6.21 21.70
#